data_AF-A0A961VD59-F1
#
_entry.id   AF-A0A961VD59-F1
#
_cell.length_a   1.000
_cell.length_b   1.000
_cell.length_c   1.000
_cell.angle_alpha   90.00
_cell.angle_beta   90.00
_cell.angle_gamma   90.00
#
_symmetry.space_group_name_H-M   'P 1'
#
loop_
_entity.id
_entity.type
_entity.pdbx_description
1 polymer ?
#
loop_
_entity_poly.entity_id
_entity_poly.type
_entity_poly.pdbx_seq_one_letter_code
_entity_poly.pdbx_strand_id
1 'polypeptide(L)'
;VIAARQAMAQAGLDEGSFDPGRTGAVVGVGIFGTDAVDQSYVDVFLEKKKRTHIFTVPRVMPSGPAGHVSIAMGLEGPVFGVTSACASGNHAFISAVDQIRLGRADVMLAGG
;
A
#
# COMPACT_ATOMS: atom_id res chain seq x y z
N VAL A 1 -7.56 -1.78 -1.01
CA VAL A 1 -7.79 -3.24 -1.11
C VAL A 1 -8.84 -3.61 -2.15
N ILE A 2 -9.97 -2.90 -2.28
CA ILE A 2 -11.03 -3.24 -3.27
C ILE A 2 -10.47 -3.30 -4.71
N ALA A 3 -9.86 -2.21 -5.19
CA ALA A 3 -9.27 -2.15 -6.52
C ALA A 3 -8.17 -3.21 -6.73
N ALA A 4 -7.35 -3.45 -5.70
CA ALA A 4 -6.34 -4.52 -5.70
C ALA A 4 -6.95 -5.91 -5.94
N ARG A 5 -8.02 -6.25 -5.22
CA ARG A 5 -8.72 -7.54 -5.39
C ARG A 5 -9.36 -7.68 -6.78
N GLN A 6 -9.92 -6.59 -7.31
CA GLN A 6 -10.48 -6.58 -8.66
C GLN A 6 -9.39 -6.78 -9.73
N ALA A 7 -8.24 -6.11 -9.60
CA ALA A 7 -7.12 -6.26 -10.51
C ALA A 7 -6.55 -7.69 -10.51
N MET A 8 -6.37 -8.29 -9.33
CA MET A 8 -5.93 -9.69 -9.19
C MET A 8 -6.91 -10.66 -9.88
N ALA A 9 -8.22 -10.51 -9.62
CA ALA A 9 -9.24 -11.34 -10.26
C ALA A 9 -9.29 -11.16 -11.79
N GLN A 10 -9.15 -9.92 -12.29
CA GLN A 10 -9.07 -9.63 -13.72
C GLN A 10 -7.83 -10.24 -14.40
N ALA A 11 -6.73 -10.38 -13.66
CA ALA A 11 -5.53 -11.05 -14.11
C ALA A 11 -5.59 -12.58 -14.01
N GLY A 12 -6.66 -13.14 -13.44
CA GLY A 12 -6.78 -14.58 -13.15
C GLY A 12 -5.85 -15.04 -12.02
N LEU A 13 -5.46 -14.13 -11.12
CA LEU A 13 -4.58 -14.40 -9.99
C LEU A 13 -5.40 -14.58 -8.71
N ASP A 14 -5.89 -15.80 -8.51
CA ASP A 14 -6.59 -16.23 -7.29
C ASP A 14 -5.60 -16.74 -6.22
N GLU A 15 -6.09 -16.98 -5.00
CA GLU A 15 -5.28 -17.58 -3.93
C GLU A 15 -4.69 -18.94 -4.37
N GLY A 16 -3.38 -19.10 -4.21
CA GLY A 16 -2.64 -20.31 -4.61
C GLY A 16 -2.27 -20.38 -6.10
N SER A 17 -2.67 -19.41 -6.92
CA SER A 17 -2.32 -19.35 -8.36
C SER A 17 -0.97 -18.68 -8.66
N PHE A 18 -0.34 -18.09 -7.64
CA PHE A 18 0.95 -17.40 -7.74
C PHE A 18 1.85 -17.76 -6.56
N ASP A 19 3.17 -17.58 -6.74
CA ASP A 19 4.14 -17.70 -5.66
C ASP A 19 4.16 -16.41 -4.80
N PRO A 20 3.77 -16.47 -3.51
CA PRO A 20 3.76 -15.31 -2.62
C PRO A 20 5.11 -14.61 -2.52
N GLY A 21 6.22 -15.37 -2.46
CA GLY A 21 7.58 -14.83 -2.30
C GLY A 21 8.10 -14.13 -3.55
N ARG A 22 7.47 -14.38 -4.69
CA ARG A 22 7.78 -13.77 -6.00
C ARG A 22 6.73 -12.76 -6.44
N THR A 23 5.73 -12.48 -5.60
CA THR A 23 4.63 -11.56 -5.90
C THR A 23 4.66 -10.39 -4.92
N GLY A 24 4.77 -9.18 -5.44
CA GLY A 24 4.89 -7.96 -4.64
C GLY A 24 3.77 -6.95 -4.91
N ALA A 25 3.82 -5.84 -4.19
CA ALA A 25 2.92 -4.71 -4.41
C ALA A 25 3.61 -3.35 -4.24
N VAL A 26 3.33 -2.43 -5.17
CA VAL A 26 3.74 -1.03 -5.05
C VAL A 26 2.50 -0.16 -5.12
N VAL A 27 2.24 0.62 -4.06
CA VAL A 27 1.09 1.53 -4.03
C VAL A 27 1.59 2.96 -3.93
N GLY A 28 1.25 3.76 -4.94
CA GLY A 28 1.50 5.18 -4.98
C GLY A 28 0.50 5.93 -4.10
N VAL A 29 0.97 6.88 -3.30
CA VAL A 29 0.10 7.77 -2.54
C VAL A 29 0.61 9.21 -2.64
N GLY A 30 -0.29 10.13 -2.95
CA GLY A 30 0.00 11.57 -2.98
C GLY A 30 -0.06 12.15 -1.58
N ILE A 31 -1.27 12.23 -1.02
CA ILE A 31 -1.56 12.61 0.36
C ILE A 31 -2.26 11.42 1.01
N PHE A 32 -1.95 11.12 2.28
CA PHE A 32 -2.53 9.98 2.99
C PHE A 32 -2.79 10.33 4.46
N GLY A 33 -3.74 9.63 5.07
CA GLY A 33 -3.96 9.63 6.52
C GLY A 33 -4.39 10.97 7.12
N THR A 34 -4.83 11.95 6.32
CA THR A 34 -5.22 13.28 6.82
C THR A 34 -6.35 13.19 7.83
N ASP A 35 -7.30 12.29 7.63
CA ASP A 35 -8.37 11.98 8.57
C ASP A 35 -7.83 11.47 9.92
N ALA A 36 -6.82 10.60 9.89
CA ALA A 36 -6.20 10.06 11.09
C ALA A 36 -5.34 11.11 11.80
N VAL A 37 -4.69 12.00 11.07
CA VAL A 37 -3.96 13.16 11.63
C VAL A 37 -4.93 14.12 12.30
N ASP A 38 -6.02 14.48 11.63
CA ASP A 38 -7.04 15.40 12.14
C ASP A 38 -7.71 14.83 13.40
N GLN A 39 -8.09 13.56 13.38
CA GLN A 39 -8.65 12.91 14.56
C GLN A 39 -7.64 12.87 15.71
N SER A 40 -6.36 12.62 15.41
CA SER A 40 -5.30 12.62 16.42
C SER A 40 -5.08 14.01 17.02
N TYR A 41 -5.26 15.06 16.23
CA TYR A 41 -5.23 16.43 16.72
C TYR A 41 -6.40 16.70 17.67
N VAL A 42 -7.63 16.33 17.28
CA VAL A 42 -8.82 16.44 18.15
C VAL A 42 -8.61 15.70 19.47
N ASP A 43 -8.19 14.44 19.39
CA ASP A 43 -7.97 13.56 20.55
C ASP A 43 -7.00 14.18 21.57
N VAL A 44 -5.87 14.70 21.12
CA VAL A 44 -4.80 15.20 22.01
C VAL A 44 -5.07 16.63 22.45
N PHE A 45 -5.43 17.52 21.53
CA PHE A 45 -5.46 18.96 21.80
C PHE A 45 -6.82 19.45 22.29
N LEU A 46 -7.92 18.88 21.78
CA LEU A 46 -9.28 19.28 22.18
C LEU A 46 -9.78 18.40 23.33
N GLU A 47 -9.65 17.08 23.19
CA GLU A 47 -10.18 16.12 24.17
C GLU A 47 -9.18 15.77 25.29
N LYS A 48 -7.94 16.28 25.21
CA LYS A 48 -6.89 16.09 26.22
C LYS A 48 -6.58 14.62 26.54
N LYS A 49 -6.75 13.71 25.57
CA LYS A 49 -6.31 12.32 25.72
C LYS A 49 -4.79 12.28 25.85
N LYS A 50 -4.29 11.34 26.67
CA LYS A 50 -2.84 11.17 26.89
C LYS A 50 -2.06 10.74 25.65
N ARG A 51 -2.73 10.17 24.65
CA ARG A 51 -2.13 9.67 23.40
C ARG A 51 -3.18 9.57 22.30
N THR A 52 -2.72 9.48 21.06
CA THR A 52 -3.53 9.20 19.87
C THR A 52 -4.01 7.75 19.84
N HIS A 53 -4.88 7.43 18.90
CA HIS A 53 -5.26 6.05 18.61
C HIS A 53 -4.04 5.19 18.20
N ILE A 54 -4.03 3.90 18.57
CA ILE A 54 -2.89 3.00 18.29
C ILE A 54 -2.62 2.83 16.77
N PHE A 55 -3.69 2.82 15.97
CA PHE A 55 -3.59 2.74 14.51
C PHE A 55 -3.36 4.07 13.82
N THR A 56 -3.18 5.19 14.55
CA THR A 56 -2.85 6.47 13.91
C THR A 56 -1.63 6.32 13.02
N VAL A 57 -0.51 5.81 13.57
CA VAL A 57 0.75 5.68 12.82
C VAL A 57 0.59 4.83 11.55
N PRO A 58 0.08 3.58 11.61
CA PRO A 58 -0.17 2.79 10.40
C PRO A 58 -1.07 3.46 9.35
N ARG A 59 -2.06 4.25 9.79
CA ARG A 59 -2.97 4.98 8.86
C ARG A 59 -2.30 6.21 8.23
N VAL A 60 -1.31 6.79 8.90
CA VAL A 60 -0.53 7.93 8.41
C VAL A 60 0.81 7.53 7.83
N MET A 61 1.05 6.26 7.52
CA MET A 61 2.28 5.86 6.82
C MET A 61 1.99 5.76 5.33
N PRO A 62 2.79 6.38 4.43
CA PRO A 62 2.60 6.23 3.00
C PRO A 62 2.73 4.79 2.51
N SER A 63 3.49 3.95 3.24
CA SER A 63 3.59 2.52 2.97
C SER A 63 2.40 1.70 3.50
N GLY A 64 1.55 2.28 4.34
CA GLY A 64 0.40 1.60 4.97
C GLY A 64 -0.55 0.94 3.96
N PRO A 65 -0.97 1.63 2.88
CA PRO A 65 -1.81 1.04 1.84
C PRO A 65 -1.17 -0.17 1.16
N ALA A 66 0.14 -0.11 0.84
CA ALA A 66 0.87 -1.23 0.23
C ALA A 66 0.94 -2.44 1.19
N GLY A 67 1.25 -2.20 2.47
CA GLY A 67 1.24 -3.24 3.50
C GLY A 67 -0.15 -3.87 3.68
N HIS A 68 -1.21 -3.06 3.67
CA HIS A 68 -2.57 -3.57 3.79
C HIS A 68 -2.98 -4.41 2.56
N VAL A 69 -2.55 -4.03 1.36
CA VAL A 69 -2.74 -4.83 0.14
C VAL A 69 -1.97 -6.15 0.22
N SER A 70 -0.73 -6.12 0.68
CA SER A 70 0.10 -7.32 0.87
C SER A 70 -0.56 -8.31 1.84
N ILE A 71 -0.99 -7.85 3.02
CA ILE A 71 -1.70 -8.69 3.98
C ILE A 71 -2.98 -9.27 3.38
N ALA A 72 -3.77 -8.44 2.69
CA ALA A 72 -5.07 -8.85 2.19
C ALA A 72 -4.98 -9.86 1.03
N MET A 73 -3.92 -9.81 0.23
CA MET A 73 -3.73 -10.66 -0.96
C MET A 73 -2.65 -11.73 -0.76
N GLY A 74 -2.01 -11.82 0.41
CA GLY A 74 -0.95 -12.81 0.68
C GLY A 74 0.32 -12.58 -0.15
N LEU A 75 0.78 -11.34 -0.26
CA LEU A 75 1.97 -10.97 -1.06
C LEU A 75 3.19 -10.85 -0.15
N GLU A 76 4.24 -11.64 -0.43
CA GLU A 76 5.46 -11.73 0.39
C GLU A 76 6.73 -11.25 -0.33
N GLY A 77 6.62 -10.90 -1.62
CA GLY A 77 7.68 -10.30 -2.40
C GLY A 77 7.93 -8.81 -2.04
N PRO A 78 8.47 -8.01 -2.96
CA PRO A 78 8.73 -6.58 -2.72
C PRO A 78 7.44 -5.81 -2.44
N VAL A 79 7.30 -5.23 -1.24
CA VAL A 79 6.12 -4.45 -0.83
C VAL A 79 6.54 -3.09 -0.30
N PHE A 80 6.13 -2.01 -0.98
CA PHE A 80 6.43 -0.64 -0.53
C PHE A 80 5.49 0.40 -1.13
N GLY A 81 5.42 1.57 -0.48
CA GLY A 81 4.72 2.73 -1.02
C GLY A 81 5.66 3.67 -1.76
N VAL A 82 5.15 4.41 -2.74
CA VAL A 82 5.90 5.49 -3.41
C VAL A 82 5.13 6.80 -3.37
N THR A 83 5.84 7.92 -3.30
CA THR A 83 5.23 9.25 -3.23
C THR A 83 5.96 10.24 -4.12
N SER A 84 5.21 10.87 -5.03
CA SER A 84 5.64 11.94 -5.93
C SER A 84 4.45 12.84 -6.30
N ALA A 85 3.60 13.12 -5.30
CA ALA A 85 2.36 13.89 -5.45
C ALA A 85 1.43 13.30 -6.54
N CYS A 86 1.00 14.10 -7.51
CA CYS A 86 0.08 13.66 -8.57
C CYS A 86 0.66 12.53 -9.44
N ALA A 87 1.99 12.38 -9.48
CA ALA A 87 2.66 11.35 -10.26
C ALA A 87 2.85 10.02 -9.50
N SER A 88 2.42 9.91 -8.24
CA SER A 88 2.67 8.72 -7.40
C SER A 88 2.21 7.42 -8.06
N GLY A 89 1.05 7.41 -8.73
CA GLY A 89 0.55 6.23 -9.43
C GLY A 89 1.46 5.80 -10.59
N ASN A 90 1.92 6.75 -11.42
CA ASN A 90 2.86 6.46 -12.51
C ASN A 90 4.21 5.95 -11.97
N HIS A 91 4.69 6.54 -10.86
CA HIS A 91 5.91 6.07 -10.19
C HIS A 91 5.73 4.67 -9.61
N ALA A 92 4.53 4.30 -9.15
CA ALA A 92 4.26 2.96 -8.67
C ALA A 92 4.37 1.93 -9.80
N PHE A 93 3.78 2.22 -10.96
CA PHE A 93 3.89 1.35 -12.13
C PHE A 93 5.35 1.17 -12.58
N ILE A 94 6.13 2.25 -12.70
CA ILE A 94 7.51 2.11 -13.17
C ILE A 94 8.40 1.39 -12.15
N SER A 95 8.20 1.65 -10.84
CA SER A 95 8.91 0.94 -9.77
C SER A 95 8.62 -0.56 -9.77
N ALA A 96 7.37 -0.94 -10.05
CA ALA A 96 6.96 -2.33 -10.18
C ALA A 96 7.58 -3.02 -11.40
N VAL A 97 7.59 -2.34 -12.56
CA VAL A 97 8.29 -2.82 -13.76
C VAL A 97 9.78 -3.03 -13.46
N ASP A 98 10.42 -2.14 -12.72
CA ASP A 98 11.82 -2.29 -12.33
C ASP A 98 12.04 -3.49 -11.41
N GLN A 99 11.13 -3.79 -10.47
CA GLN A 99 11.25 -5.01 -9.65
C GLN A 99 11.23 -6.28 -10.51
N ILE A 100 10.36 -6.32 -11.52
CA ILE A 100 10.27 -7.44 -12.46
C ILE A 100 11.55 -7.53 -13.31
N ARG A 101 11.99 -6.42 -13.89
CA ARG A 101 13.21 -6.37 -14.74
C ARG A 101 14.47 -6.76 -13.98
N LEU A 102 14.56 -6.43 -12.70
CA LEU A 102 15.67 -6.79 -11.82
C LEU A 102 15.57 -8.24 -11.30
N GLY A 103 14.55 -9.01 -11.69
CA GLY A 103 14.36 -10.39 -11.28
C GLY A 103 13.97 -10.57 -9.80
N ARG A 104 13.47 -9.51 -9.16
CA ARG A 104 13.09 -9.49 -7.74
C ARG A 104 11.66 -9.99 -7.51
N ALA A 105 10.83 -9.96 -8.54
CA ALA A 105 9.46 -10.45 -8.53
C ALA A 105 9.07 -10.91 -9.94
N ASP A 106 8.12 -11.85 -10.04
CA ASP A 106 7.53 -12.29 -11.31
C ASP A 106 6.19 -11.61 -11.55
N VAL A 107 5.50 -11.22 -10.48
CA VAL A 107 4.21 -10.53 -10.53
C VAL A 107 4.26 -9.33 -9.57
N MET A 108 3.76 -8.19 -10.03
CA MET A 108 3.66 -6.99 -9.21
C MET A 108 2.28 -6.37 -9.34
N LEU A 109 1.61 -6.18 -8.20
CA LEU A 109 0.39 -5.40 -8.12
C LEU A 109 0.76 -3.91 -7.95
N ALA A 110 0.42 -3.07 -8.91
CA ALA A 110 0.81 -1.67 -8.93
C ALA A 110 -0.38 -0.72 -9.14
N GLY A 111 -0.33 0.46 -8.53
CA GLY A 111 -1.36 1.49 -8.69
C GLY A 111 -1.20 2.62 -7.67
N GLY A 112 -2.25 3.40 -7.44
CA GLY A 112 -2.31 4.46 -6.42
C GLY A 112 -3.72 5.00 -6.25
#